data_AF-A0A9D1C089-F1
#
_entry.id   AF-A0A9D1C089-F1
#
_cell.length_a   1.000
_cell.length_b   1.000
_cell.length_c   1.000
_cell.angle_alpha   90.00
_cell.angle_beta   90.00
_cell.angle_gamma   90.00
#
_symmetry.space_group_name_H-M   'P 1'
#
loop_
_entity.id
_entity.type
_entity.pdbx_description
1 polymer ?
#
loop_
_entity_poly.entity_id
_entity_poly.type
_entity_poly.pdbx_seq_one_letter_code
_entity_poly.pdbx_strand_id
1 'polypeptide(L)'
;KSIALVGNSNKVQGKNYPVDQHDVVIRMNRAWAMPDEMKQHVGSKLDLLAVSIEQENIEFLVDKYPTVLWMTPKHRDEFKQETTDKLFFYPLDWWQELYDRFGANPSTGCMTFDVIRRYIGEGDVTLYGFDFFKSDNWYQKKRLSHKIMDALGIPRKRNPHSGNQEEEFMRSALPKAQFNIEELS
;
A
#
# COMPACT_ATOMS: atom_id res chain seq x y z
N LYS A 1 -1.90 2.72 -19.88
CA LYS A 1 -2.91 2.06 -19.02
C LYS A 1 -3.21 2.99 -17.86
N SER A 2 -4.45 3.05 -17.42
CA SER A 2 -4.82 3.71 -16.17
C SER A 2 -4.66 2.75 -14.99
N ILE A 3 -4.04 3.22 -13.91
CA ILE A 3 -3.72 2.41 -12.73
C ILE A 3 -4.37 3.04 -11.50
N ALA A 4 -5.20 2.30 -10.78
CA ALA A 4 -5.63 2.69 -9.44
C ALA A 4 -4.71 2.06 -8.41
N LEU A 5 -4.06 2.88 -7.58
CA LEU A 5 -3.36 2.41 -6.39
C LEU A 5 -4.21 2.75 -5.16
N VAL A 6 -4.65 1.73 -4.42
CA VAL A 6 -5.59 1.87 -3.30
C VAL A 6 -4.88 1.65 -1.98
N GLY A 7 -4.75 2.73 -1.21
CA GLY A 7 -4.28 2.79 0.16
C GLY A 7 -5.29 2.23 1.16
N ASN A 8 -4.90 2.24 2.44
CA ASN A 8 -5.66 1.61 3.52
C ASN A 8 -6.40 2.59 4.44
N SER A 9 -6.35 3.90 4.15
CA SER A 9 -7.04 4.90 4.98
C SER A 9 -8.54 4.59 5.07
N ASN A 10 -9.10 4.70 6.27
CA ASN A 10 -10.55 4.58 6.49
C ASN A 10 -11.34 5.79 5.96
N LYS A 11 -10.66 6.90 5.65
CA LYS A 11 -11.27 8.13 5.11
C LYS A 11 -11.76 8.03 3.66
N VAL A 12 -11.61 6.86 3.04
CA VAL A 12 -12.31 6.57 1.78
C VAL A 12 -13.82 6.33 1.99
N GLN A 13 -14.26 6.09 3.23
CA GLN A 13 -15.68 5.94 3.52
C GLN A 13 -16.46 7.24 3.23
N GLY A 14 -17.70 7.08 2.77
CA GLY A 14 -18.61 8.19 2.47
C GLY A 14 -18.50 8.78 1.05
N LYS A 15 -17.59 8.28 0.21
CA LYS A 15 -17.52 8.59 -1.22
C LYS A 15 -17.45 7.29 -2.04
N ASN A 16 -17.99 7.32 -3.26
CA ASN A 16 -17.88 6.20 -4.20
C ASN A 16 -16.85 6.56 -5.25
N TYR A 17 -15.72 5.87 -5.22
CA TYR A 17 -14.60 6.10 -6.12
C TYR A 17 -14.66 5.14 -7.31
N PRO A 18 -14.35 5.59 -8.54
CA PRO A 18 -14.39 4.76 -9.76
C PRO A 18 -13.16 3.83 -9.89
N VAL A 19 -12.75 3.18 -8.79
CA VAL A 19 -11.55 2.34 -8.73
C VAL A 19 -11.60 1.22 -9.76
N ASP A 20 -12.72 0.50 -9.83
CA ASP A 20 -12.86 -0.68 -10.69
C ASP A 20 -12.90 -0.33 -12.20
N GLN A 21 -12.99 0.96 -12.56
CA GLN A 21 -12.94 1.43 -13.95
C GLN A 21 -11.51 1.53 -14.51
N HIS A 22 -10.49 1.43 -13.66
CA HIS A 22 -9.09 1.49 -14.11
C HIS A 22 -8.70 0.18 -14.80
N ASP A 23 -7.74 0.25 -15.73
CA ASP A 23 -7.23 -0.95 -16.42
C ASP A 23 -6.63 -1.93 -15.40
N VAL A 24 -5.90 -1.41 -14.41
CA VAL A 24 -5.22 -2.18 -13.36
C VAL A 24 -5.53 -1.58 -11.98
N VAL A 25 -5.93 -2.42 -11.02
CA VAL A 25 -6.14 -2.05 -9.63
C VAL A 25 -5.14 -2.76 -8.73
N ILE A 26 -4.29 -1.96 -8.08
CA ILE A 26 -3.29 -2.42 -7.12
C ILE A 26 -3.77 -2.11 -5.72
N ARG A 27 -3.80 -3.12 -4.86
CA ARG A 27 -4.16 -2.98 -3.44
C ARG A 27 -3.01 -3.44 -2.55
N MET A 28 -3.08 -3.10 -1.27
CA MET A 28 -1.95 -3.36 -0.37
C MET A 28 -2.31 -4.01 0.97
N ASN A 29 -1.35 -4.76 1.49
CA ASN A 29 -1.38 -5.44 2.78
C ASN A 29 -2.62 -6.32 2.95
N ARG A 30 -3.51 -5.98 3.89
CA ARG A 30 -4.69 -6.79 4.25
C ARG A 30 -5.91 -6.55 3.36
N ALA A 31 -5.76 -5.85 2.23
CA ALA A 31 -6.86 -5.58 1.29
C ALA A 31 -7.50 -6.85 0.69
N TRP A 32 -6.82 -8.00 0.73
CA TRP A 32 -7.41 -9.30 0.39
C TRP A 32 -8.58 -9.70 1.31
N ALA A 33 -8.63 -9.17 2.52
CA ALA A 33 -9.68 -9.36 3.52
C ALA A 33 -10.56 -8.11 3.71
N MET A 34 -10.63 -7.24 2.70
CA MET A 34 -11.40 -6.00 2.79
C MET A 34 -12.90 -6.28 2.99
N PRO A 35 -13.56 -5.66 4.00
CA PRO A 35 -14.99 -5.80 4.25
C PRO A 35 -15.83 -5.34 3.07
N ASP A 36 -17.02 -5.91 2.90
CA ASP A 36 -17.92 -5.54 1.81
C ASP A 36 -18.38 -4.08 1.90
N GLU A 37 -18.53 -3.54 3.11
CA GLU A 37 -18.78 -2.10 3.34
C GLU A 37 -17.68 -1.23 2.72
N MET A 38 -16.41 -1.60 2.86
CA MET A 38 -15.31 -0.86 2.24
C MET A 38 -15.31 -1.02 0.72
N LYS A 39 -15.66 -2.20 0.19
CA LYS A 39 -15.77 -2.44 -1.26
C LYS A 39 -16.83 -1.55 -1.92
N GLN A 40 -17.88 -1.14 -1.20
CA GLN A 40 -18.88 -0.21 -1.73
C GLN A 40 -18.27 1.15 -2.10
N HIS A 41 -17.22 1.57 -1.38
CA HIS A 41 -16.57 2.86 -1.59
C HIS A 41 -15.42 2.80 -2.61
N VAL A 42 -14.60 1.75 -2.55
CA VAL A 42 -13.37 1.64 -3.35
C VAL A 42 -13.34 0.46 -4.31
N GLY A 43 -14.50 -0.11 -4.62
CA GLY A 43 -14.64 -1.25 -5.53
C GLY A 43 -14.06 -2.56 -4.99
N SER A 44 -14.08 -3.58 -5.84
CA SER A 44 -13.68 -4.96 -5.52
C SER A 44 -12.57 -5.51 -6.40
N LYS A 45 -12.26 -4.85 -7.54
CA LYS A 45 -11.22 -5.27 -8.47
C LYS A 45 -9.86 -5.27 -7.76
N LEU A 46 -9.07 -6.31 -8.01
CA LEU A 46 -7.74 -6.52 -7.45
C LEU A 46 -6.95 -7.35 -8.47
N ASP A 47 -6.03 -6.69 -9.17
CA ASP A 47 -5.16 -7.33 -10.16
C ASP A 47 -3.77 -7.59 -9.58
N LEU A 48 -3.31 -6.75 -8.66
CA LEU A 48 -2.04 -6.91 -7.95
C LEU A 48 -2.20 -6.63 -6.46
N LEU A 49 -1.65 -7.50 -5.63
CA LEU A 49 -1.62 -7.34 -4.18
C LEU A 49 -0.18 -7.13 -3.68
N ALA A 50 0.12 -5.91 -3.24
CA ALA A 50 1.40 -5.53 -2.67
C ALA A 50 1.40 -5.75 -1.14
N VAL A 51 2.27 -6.60 -0.61
CA VAL A 51 2.15 -7.07 0.79
C VAL A 51 3.42 -6.92 1.60
N SER A 52 3.27 -6.32 2.78
CA SER A 52 4.19 -6.37 3.91
C SER A 52 3.40 -6.85 5.14
N ILE A 53 3.03 -8.13 5.16
CA ILE A 53 2.19 -8.77 6.19
C ILE A 53 2.89 -9.98 6.80
N GLU A 54 2.21 -10.73 7.67
CA GLU A 54 2.72 -11.97 8.24
C GLU A 54 2.88 -13.06 7.17
N GLN A 55 4.04 -13.73 7.15
CA GLN A 55 4.40 -14.73 6.13
C GLN A 55 3.40 -15.89 6.03
N GLU A 56 2.76 -16.25 7.15
CA GLU A 56 1.78 -17.33 7.25
C GLU A 56 0.63 -17.20 6.25
N ASN A 57 0.32 -15.97 5.81
CA ASN A 57 -0.74 -15.73 4.84
C ASN A 57 -0.27 -15.87 3.38
N ILE A 58 1.03 -15.85 3.11
CA ILE A 58 1.56 -15.69 1.75
C ILE A 58 1.27 -16.90 0.87
N GLU A 59 1.37 -18.11 1.40
CA GLU A 59 1.05 -19.35 0.67
C GLU A 59 -0.39 -19.32 0.12
N PHE A 60 -1.36 -18.91 0.95
CA PHE A 60 -2.74 -18.71 0.50
C PHE A 60 -2.88 -17.59 -0.54
N LEU A 61 -2.16 -16.48 -0.38
CA LEU A 61 -2.31 -15.33 -1.27
C LEU A 61 -1.77 -15.60 -2.67
N VAL A 62 -0.63 -16.29 -2.79
CA VAL A 62 -0.04 -16.60 -4.11
C VAL A 62 -0.86 -17.59 -4.91
N ASP A 63 -1.68 -18.42 -4.25
CA ASP A 63 -2.61 -19.33 -4.91
C ASP A 63 -3.93 -18.65 -5.29
N LYS A 64 -4.36 -17.65 -4.52
CA LYS A 64 -5.65 -16.98 -4.71
C LYS A 64 -5.60 -15.81 -5.70
N TYR A 65 -4.49 -15.07 -5.72
CA TYR A 65 -4.38 -13.82 -6.48
C TYR A 65 -3.40 -13.95 -7.63
N PRO A 66 -3.68 -13.33 -8.79
CA PRO A 66 -2.87 -13.52 -9.99
C PRO A 66 -1.47 -12.94 -9.86
N THR A 67 -1.28 -11.91 -9.04
CA THR A 67 0.03 -11.31 -8.79
C THR A 67 0.11 -10.81 -7.36
N VAL A 68 1.07 -11.36 -6.62
CA VAL A 68 1.40 -10.95 -5.26
C VAL A 68 2.83 -10.43 -5.25
N LEU A 69 3.01 -9.21 -4.76
CA LEU A 69 4.31 -8.54 -4.67
C LEU A 69 4.70 -8.38 -3.20
N TRP A 70 5.71 -9.13 -2.77
CA TRP A 70 6.27 -9.06 -1.43
C TRP A 70 7.23 -7.89 -1.28
N MET A 71 6.97 -7.11 -0.25
CA MET A 71 7.57 -5.80 -0.04
C MET A 71 8.65 -5.81 1.04
N THR A 72 8.54 -6.70 2.03
CA THR A 72 9.49 -6.76 3.15
C THR A 72 10.87 -7.22 2.66
N PRO A 73 11.97 -6.51 2.97
CA PRO A 73 13.32 -6.90 2.54
C PRO A 73 13.86 -8.12 3.28
N LYS A 74 13.45 -8.31 4.53
CA LYS A 74 13.92 -9.39 5.42
C LYS A 74 13.15 -10.68 5.21
N HIS A 75 13.78 -11.79 5.60
CA HIS A 75 13.16 -13.11 5.71
C HIS A 75 12.62 -13.66 4.38
N ARG A 76 13.17 -13.21 3.25
CA ARG A 76 12.75 -13.66 1.91
C ARG A 76 13.20 -15.09 1.61
N ASP A 77 14.29 -15.50 2.24
CA ASP A 77 14.91 -16.82 2.21
C ASP A 77 14.17 -17.88 3.03
N GLU A 78 13.21 -17.46 3.87
CA GLU A 78 12.40 -18.37 4.70
C GLU A 78 11.20 -18.95 3.93
N PHE A 79 10.85 -18.40 2.76
CA PHE A 79 9.76 -18.93 1.94
C PHE A 79 10.14 -20.26 1.28
N LYS A 80 9.16 -21.18 1.21
CA LYS A 80 9.29 -22.42 0.44
C LYS A 80 9.45 -22.10 -1.06
N GLN A 81 10.17 -22.94 -1.79
CA GLN A 81 10.36 -22.81 -3.24
C GLN A 81 9.02 -22.66 -3.99
N GLU A 82 8.03 -23.49 -3.66
CA GLU A 82 6.68 -23.47 -4.28
C GLU A 82 5.98 -22.11 -4.11
N THR A 83 6.27 -21.40 -3.02
CA THR A 83 5.77 -20.04 -2.78
C THR A 83 6.57 -19.02 -3.57
N THR A 84 7.92 -19.12 -3.56
CA THR A 84 8.78 -18.17 -4.27
C THR A 84 8.60 -18.21 -5.78
N ASP A 85 8.24 -19.36 -6.35
CA ASP A 85 7.97 -19.51 -7.80
C ASP A 85 6.76 -18.70 -8.28
N LYS A 86 5.86 -18.33 -7.36
CA LYS A 86 4.62 -17.56 -7.63
C LYS A 86 4.65 -16.14 -7.06
N LEU A 87 5.68 -15.82 -6.27
CA LEU A 87 5.77 -14.58 -5.52
C LEU A 87 6.76 -13.63 -6.18
N PHE A 88 6.33 -12.41 -6.45
CA PHE A 88 7.24 -11.35 -6.89
C PHE A 88 7.86 -10.67 -5.68
N PHE A 89 9.12 -10.25 -5.80
CA PHE A 89 9.83 -9.52 -4.76
C PHE A 89 10.16 -8.12 -5.22
N TYR A 90 9.87 -7.12 -4.40
CA TYR A 90 10.37 -5.76 -4.65
C TYR A 90 11.91 -5.75 -4.58
N PRO A 91 12.64 -5.26 -5.59
CA PRO A 91 14.10 -5.32 -5.60
C PRO A 91 14.75 -4.68 -4.36
N LEU A 92 15.76 -5.33 -3.79
CA LEU A 92 16.44 -4.84 -2.58
C LEU A 92 17.19 -3.53 -2.84
N ASP A 93 17.77 -3.36 -4.03
CA ASP A 93 18.47 -2.13 -4.40
C ASP A 93 17.49 -0.95 -4.48
N TRP A 94 16.27 -1.16 -4.99
CA TRP A 94 15.25 -0.11 -5.03
C TRP A 94 14.73 0.24 -3.63
N TRP A 95 14.65 -0.76 -2.74
CA TRP A 95 14.36 -0.52 -1.33
C TRP A 95 15.45 0.35 -0.69
N GLN A 96 16.73 0.05 -0.96
CA GLN A 96 17.86 0.81 -0.44
C GLN A 96 17.87 2.25 -0.98
N GLU A 97 17.61 2.45 -2.29
CA GLU A 97 17.48 3.77 -2.90
C GLU A 97 16.43 4.64 -2.18
N LEU A 98 15.25 4.08 -1.88
CA LEU A 98 14.21 4.79 -1.15
C LEU A 98 14.58 5.01 0.31
N TYR A 99 15.20 4.03 0.96
CA TYR A 99 15.67 4.16 2.34
C TYR A 99 16.67 5.30 2.48
N ASP A 100 17.68 5.35 1.61
CA ASP A 100 18.70 6.39 1.60
C ASP A 100 18.11 7.77 1.31
N ARG A 101 17.12 7.84 0.41
CA ARG A 101 16.39 9.07 0.12
C ARG A 101 15.61 9.60 1.31
N PHE A 102 14.94 8.72 2.06
CA PHE A 102 14.02 9.12 3.13
C PHE A 102 14.66 9.12 4.52
N GLY A 103 15.82 8.48 4.71
CA GLY A 103 16.39 8.21 6.04
C GLY A 103 15.45 7.39 6.93
N ALA A 104 14.52 6.65 6.34
CA ALA A 104 13.47 5.87 7.00
C ALA A 104 12.99 4.73 6.09
N ASN A 105 12.35 3.71 6.66
CA ASN A 105 11.81 2.62 5.85
C ASN A 105 10.71 3.16 4.94
N PRO A 106 10.75 2.88 3.62
CA PRO A 106 9.63 3.23 2.74
C PRO A 106 8.39 2.39 3.07
N SER A 107 7.21 2.99 2.96
CA SER A 107 5.95 2.28 3.13
C SER A 107 5.63 1.35 1.95
N THR A 108 4.76 0.35 2.18
CA THR A 108 4.20 -0.46 1.08
C THR A 108 3.60 0.40 -0.02
N GLY A 109 2.88 1.48 0.34
CA GLY A 109 2.28 2.40 -0.63
C GLY A 109 3.34 3.10 -1.47
N CYS A 110 4.41 3.60 -0.83
CA CYS A 110 5.54 4.22 -1.50
C CYS A 110 6.28 3.28 -2.44
N MET A 111 6.58 2.06 -2.00
CA MET A 111 7.27 1.08 -2.85
C MET A 111 6.40 0.61 -4.01
N THR A 112 5.08 0.48 -3.80
CA THR A 112 4.16 0.14 -4.89
C THR A 112 4.12 1.25 -5.93
N PHE A 113 4.03 2.50 -5.48
CA PHE A 113 4.13 3.65 -6.38
C PHE A 113 5.48 3.71 -7.11
N ASP A 114 6.57 3.35 -6.43
CA ASP A 114 7.91 3.24 -7.03
C ASP A 114 7.96 2.19 -8.16
N VAL A 115 7.29 1.04 -8.00
CA VAL A 115 7.13 0.07 -9.10
C VAL A 115 6.35 0.69 -10.25
N ILE A 116 5.22 1.32 -9.96
CA ILE A 116 4.37 1.94 -10.99
C ILE A 116 5.19 2.95 -11.79
N ARG A 117 5.84 3.92 -11.15
CA ARG A 117 6.59 4.97 -11.87
C ARG A 117 7.69 4.42 -12.79
N ARG A 118 8.29 3.27 -12.45
CA ARG A 118 9.37 2.65 -13.22
C ARG A 118 8.87 1.95 -14.48
N TYR A 119 7.58 1.58 -14.51
CA TYR A 119 7.01 0.75 -15.58
C TYR A 119 5.77 1.35 -16.28
N ILE A 120 5.24 2.47 -15.80
CA ILE A 120 3.95 3.01 -16.28
C ILE A 120 3.98 3.49 -17.74
N GLY A 121 5.16 3.89 -18.26
CA GLY A 121 5.32 4.44 -19.61
C GLY A 121 4.43 5.68 -19.80
N GLU A 122 3.61 5.68 -20.86
CA GLU A 122 2.64 6.75 -21.17
C GLU A 122 1.32 6.65 -20.38
N GLY A 123 1.20 5.72 -19.43
CA GLY A 123 0.01 5.57 -18.60
C GLY A 123 -0.16 6.62 -17.50
N ASP A 124 -1.20 6.46 -16.71
CA ASP A 124 -1.54 7.33 -15.57
C ASP A 124 -1.83 6.50 -14.31
N VAL A 125 -1.61 7.12 -13.16
CA VAL A 125 -1.91 6.54 -11.84
C VAL A 125 -2.77 7.48 -11.02
N THR A 126 -3.85 6.93 -10.46
CA THR A 126 -4.67 7.60 -9.46
C THR A 126 -4.50 6.93 -8.10
N LEU A 127 -4.17 7.73 -7.09
CA LEU A 127 -4.08 7.31 -5.70
C LEU A 127 -5.42 7.49 -5.00
N TYR A 128 -5.92 6.41 -4.38
CA TYR A 128 -7.13 6.40 -3.55
C TYR A 128 -6.77 6.02 -2.11
N GLY A 129 -7.29 6.72 -1.10
CA GLY A 129 -7.05 6.34 0.29
C GLY A 129 -5.63 6.58 0.80
N PHE A 130 -4.95 7.61 0.25
CA PHE A 130 -3.63 8.06 0.66
C PHE A 130 -3.73 9.37 1.43
N ASP A 131 -3.31 9.36 2.69
CA ASP A 131 -3.18 10.56 3.51
C ASP A 131 -1.85 10.63 4.24
N PHE A 132 -0.90 9.77 3.87
CA PHE A 132 0.46 9.77 4.40
C PHE A 132 0.50 9.64 5.93
N PHE A 133 -0.29 8.68 6.43
CA PHE A 133 -0.37 8.30 7.85
C PHE A 133 -1.06 9.33 8.75
N LYS A 134 -1.94 10.16 8.18
CA LYS A 134 -2.78 11.11 8.94
C LYS A 134 -4.00 10.43 9.58
N SER A 135 -4.45 9.28 9.07
CA SER A 135 -5.57 8.49 9.60
C SER A 135 -5.20 7.03 9.90
N ASP A 136 -6.08 6.37 10.65
CA ASP A 136 -5.99 4.94 10.95
C ASP A 136 -6.38 4.10 9.71
N ASN A 137 -5.78 2.91 9.58
CA ASN A 137 -6.18 1.96 8.54
C ASN A 137 -7.54 1.33 8.85
N TRP A 138 -8.33 0.97 7.83
CA TRP A 138 -9.65 0.35 8.02
C TRP A 138 -9.62 -0.98 8.82
N TYR A 139 -8.49 -1.71 8.84
CA TYR A 139 -8.31 -2.94 9.64
C TYR A 139 -7.68 -2.72 11.01
N GLN A 140 -7.24 -1.49 11.35
CA GLN A 140 -6.66 -1.22 12.66
C GLN A 140 -7.79 -1.09 13.70
N LYS A 141 -8.00 -2.15 14.49
CA LYS A 141 -8.76 -2.03 15.74
C LYS A 141 -7.86 -1.37 16.79
N LYS A 142 -8.26 -0.20 17.32
CA LYS A 142 -7.54 0.42 18.45
C LYS A 142 -7.52 -0.57 19.62
N ARG A 143 -6.34 -1.12 19.92
CA ARG A 143 -6.13 -1.95 21.11
C ARG A 143 -6.54 -1.18 22.35
N LEU A 144 -7.09 -1.86 23.36
CA LEU A 144 -7.45 -1.22 24.63
C LEU A 144 -6.23 -0.51 25.25
N SER A 145 -5.04 -1.09 25.10
CA SER A 145 -3.78 -0.48 25.50
C SER A 145 -3.50 0.85 24.80
N HIS A 146 -3.86 1.01 23.51
CA HIS A 146 -3.70 2.28 22.79
C HIS A 146 -4.66 3.34 23.33
N LYS A 147 -5.92 2.97 23.64
CA LYS A 147 -6.88 3.88 24.27
C LYS A 147 -6.39 4.37 25.64
N ILE A 148 -5.80 3.47 26.42
CA ILE A 148 -5.21 3.78 27.73
C ILE A 148 -3.98 4.68 27.58
N MET A 149 -3.06 4.36 26.65
CA MET A 149 -1.89 5.20 26.39
C MET A 149 -2.28 6.61 25.93
N ASP A 150 -3.28 6.73 25.04
CA ASP A 150 -3.81 8.02 24.61
C ASP A 150 -4.41 8.81 25.78
N ALA A 151 -5.19 8.15 26.65
CA ALA A 151 -5.77 8.77 27.84
C ALA A 151 -4.71 9.23 28.86
N LEU A 152 -3.56 8.55 28.90
CA LEU A 152 -2.42 8.89 29.76
C LEU A 152 -1.42 9.85 29.11
N GLY A 153 -1.68 10.32 27.89
CA GLY A 153 -0.77 11.20 27.14
C GLY A 153 0.58 10.57 26.82
N ILE A 154 0.68 9.23 26.83
CA ILE A 154 1.93 8.52 26.56
C ILE A 154 2.22 8.63 25.05
N PRO A 155 3.36 9.23 24.65
CA PRO A 155 3.70 9.38 23.25
C PRO A 155 3.86 8.02 22.57
N ARG A 156 3.21 7.84 21.42
CA ARG A 156 3.28 6.60 20.65
C ARG A 156 4.68 6.43 20.04
N LYS A 157 5.09 5.17 19.85
CA LYS A 157 6.30 4.85 19.08
C LYS A 157 6.16 5.49 17.69
N ARG A 158 7.16 6.29 17.30
CA ARG A 158 7.17 7.03 16.04
C ARG A 158 6.96 6.05 14.87
N ASN A 159 6.09 6.42 13.93
CA ASN A 159 5.87 5.66 12.71
C ASN A 159 7.24 5.42 12.03
N PRO A 160 7.60 4.16 11.66
CA PRO A 160 8.89 3.88 11.02
C PRO A 160 9.04 4.51 9.63
N HIS A 161 7.97 5.09 9.09
CA HIS A 161 7.91 5.72 7.78
C HIS A 161 7.99 7.25 7.87
N SER A 162 8.47 7.89 6.80
CA SER A 162 8.49 9.35 6.68
C SER A 162 7.37 9.84 5.77
N GLY A 163 6.17 10.02 6.33
CA GLY A 163 4.98 10.41 5.56
C GLY A 163 5.17 11.65 4.68
N ASN A 164 5.82 12.70 5.19
CA ASN A 164 6.07 13.93 4.42
C ASN A 164 6.99 13.69 3.22
N GLN A 165 8.05 12.90 3.39
CA GLN A 165 8.99 12.62 2.28
C GLN A 165 8.37 11.68 1.24
N GLU A 166 7.54 10.72 1.68
CA GLU A 166 6.78 9.89 0.77
C GLU A 166 5.74 10.71 -0.03
N GLU A 167 5.05 11.65 0.63
CA GLU A 167 4.11 12.57 -0.03
C GLU A 167 4.80 13.41 -1.09
N GLU A 168 5.93 14.04 -0.73
CA GLU A 168 6.73 14.84 -1.65
C GLU A 168 7.23 14.02 -2.83
N PHE A 169 7.72 12.80 -2.57
CA PHE A 169 8.18 11.89 -3.62
C PHE A 169 7.05 11.54 -4.60
N MET A 170 5.90 11.06 -4.11
CA MET A 170 4.81 10.65 -4.99
C MET A 170 4.28 11.79 -5.85
N ARG A 171 4.18 13.00 -5.28
CA ARG A 171 3.68 14.18 -6.00
C ARG A 171 4.64 14.73 -7.05
N SER A 172 5.93 14.42 -6.94
CA SER A 172 6.98 14.97 -7.82
C SER A 172 7.57 13.96 -8.79
N ALA A 173 7.38 12.66 -8.55
CA ALA A 173 8.06 11.60 -9.30
C ALA A 173 7.45 11.28 -10.67
N LEU A 174 6.25 11.80 -10.97
CA LEU A 174 5.60 11.65 -12.27
C LEU A 174 5.15 13.01 -12.82
N PRO A 175 5.08 13.18 -14.16
CA PRO A 175 4.44 14.33 -14.78
C PRO A 175 3.02 14.54 -14.24
N LYS A 176 2.62 15.80 -14.08
CA LYS A 176 1.28 16.15 -13.58
C LYS A 176 0.12 15.52 -14.37
N ALA A 177 0.32 15.28 -15.67
CA ALA A 177 -0.69 14.64 -16.53
C ALA A 177 -0.87 13.13 -16.25
N GLN A 178 0.11 12.48 -15.60
CA GLN A 178 0.12 11.05 -15.31
C GLN A 178 -0.19 10.72 -13.84
N PHE A 179 -0.40 11.73 -13.00
CA PHE A 179 -0.55 11.54 -11.56
C PHE A 179 -1.76 12.28 -11.03
N ASN A 180 -2.65 11.54 -10.39
CA ASN A 180 -3.77 12.07 -9.63
C ASN A 180 -3.78 11.49 -8.21
N ILE A 181 -4.27 12.27 -7.25
CA ILE A 181 -4.57 11.80 -5.90
C ILE A 181 -5.97 12.28 -5.54
N GLU A 182 -6.85 11.34 -5.25
CA GLU A 182 -8.20 11.67 -4.81
C GLU A 182 -8.20 12.19 -3.38
N GLU A 183 -8.84 13.34 -3.19
CA GLU A 183 -9.06 13.90 -1.86
C GLU A 183 -10.01 13.03 -1.04
N LEU A 184 -9.67 12.88 0.23
CA LEU A 184 -10.43 12.13 1.22
C LEU A 184 -11.45 13.03 1.94
N SER A 185 -12.44 12.41 2.58
CA SER A 185 -13.52 13.09 3.30
C SER A 185 -13.20 13.52 4.73
#